data_AF-A0ABD0NJC0-F1
#
_entry.id   AF-A0ABD0NJC0-F1
#
_cell.length_a   1.000
_cell.length_b   1.000
_cell.length_c   1.000
_cell.angle_alpha   90.00
_cell.angle_beta   90.00
_cell.angle_gamma   90.00
#
_symmetry.space_group_name_H-M   'P 1'
#
loop_
_entity.id
_entity.type
_entity.pdbx_description
1 polymer ?
#
loop_
_entity_poly.entity_id
_entity_poly.type
_entity_poly.pdbx_seq_one_letter_code
_entity_poly.pdbx_strand_id
1 'polypeptide(L)' 'CDADNPYLTIQLVETDWKMAFSKRVQVFIKADGVEVCRGIGVEEGILAAFSAYYVFNLAYPPYMKNTLIFLQHAIAKITE' A
#
# COMPACT_ATOMS: atom_id res chain seq x y z
N CYS A 1 5.91 -1.04 -19.53
CA CYS A 1 6.34 0.13 -18.75
C CYS A 1 5.12 1.00 -18.55
N ASP A 2 4.47 0.89 -17.39
CA ASP A 2 3.38 1.77 -16.95
C ASP A 2 3.97 3.11 -16.51
N ALA A 3 4.44 3.91 -17.46
CA ALA A 3 5.05 5.22 -17.18
C ALA A 3 4.02 6.29 -16.76
N ASP A 4 2.73 6.02 -16.90
CA ASP A 4 1.62 6.96 -16.65
C ASP A 4 0.66 6.50 -15.54
N ASN A 5 1.10 5.62 -14.62
CA ASN A 5 0.27 5.25 -13.48
C ASN A 5 0.54 6.20 -12.29
N PRO A 6 -0.36 7.16 -11.97
CA PRO A 6 -0.18 8.10 -10.87
C PRO A 6 -0.40 7.45 -9.48
N TYR A 7 -0.72 6.16 -9.44
CA TYR A 7 -1.07 5.44 -8.23
C TYR A 7 0.14 4.69 -7.66
N LEU A 8 0.20 4.62 -6.33
CA LEU A 8 1.19 3.80 -5.65
C LEU A 8 1.04 2.34 -6.05
N THR A 9 2.17 1.70 -6.31
CA THR A 9 2.24 0.26 -6.53
C THR A 9 2.92 -0.41 -5.34
N ILE A 10 2.31 -1.47 -4.84
CA ILE A 10 2.94 -2.37 -3.87
C ILE A 10 3.53 -3.52 -4.68
N GLN A 11 4.85 -3.61 -4.70
CA GLN A 11 5.55 -4.71 -5.37
C GLN A 11 6.12 -5.67 -4.33
N LEU A 12 5.78 -6.95 -4.49
CA LEU A 12 6.36 -8.04 -3.72
C LEU A 12 7.71 -8.41 -4.33
N VAL A 13 8.71 -8.64 -3.47
CA VAL A 13 10.05 -9.05 -3.91
C VAL A 13 10.11 -10.52 -4.30
N GLU A 14 9.27 -11.36 -3.67
CA GLU A 14 9.19 -12.79 -3.97
C GLU A 14 7.99 -13.13 -4.86
N THR A 15 8.26 -13.95 -5.88
CA THR A 15 7.32 -14.30 -6.96
C THR A 15 6.18 -15.23 -6.52
N ASP A 16 6.30 -15.89 -5.37
CA ASP A 16 5.27 -16.82 -4.87
C ASP A 16 4.22 -16.08 -4.02
N TRP A 17 3.03 -15.88 -4.60
CA TRP A 17 1.90 -15.24 -3.93
C TRP A 17 1.50 -15.93 -2.62
N LYS A 18 1.82 -17.22 -2.44
CA LYS A 18 1.58 -17.95 -1.18
C LYS A 18 2.50 -17.46 -0.06
N MET A 19 3.71 -17.04 -0.39
CA MET A 19 4.67 -16.50 0.57
C MET A 19 4.37 -15.03 0.90
N ALA A 20 3.63 -14.31 0.06
CA ALA A 20 3.24 -12.92 0.32
C ALA A 20 2.57 -12.73 1.70
N PHE A 21 1.82 -13.74 2.16
CA PHE A 21 1.16 -13.74 3.46
C PHE A 21 2.02 -14.31 4.61
N SER A 22 3.22 -14.85 4.34
CA SER A 22 4.04 -15.57 5.33
C SER A 22 4.89 -14.66 6.23
N LYS A 23 4.56 -13.36 6.36
CA LYS A 23 5.26 -12.34 7.19
C LYS A 23 6.77 -12.19 6.95
N ARG A 24 7.33 -12.76 5.87
CA ARG A 24 8.78 -12.73 5.60
C ARG A 24 9.15 -12.09 4.26
N VAL A 25 8.16 -11.75 3.44
CA VAL A 25 8.39 -11.22 2.09
C VAL A 25 8.58 -9.72 2.16
N GLN A 26 9.67 -9.20 1.61
CA GLN A 26 9.84 -7.76 1.49
C GLN A 26 8.83 -7.17 0.50
N VAL A 27 8.32 -6.00 0.84
CA VAL A 27 7.44 -5.20 -0.03
C VAL A 27 8.07 -3.85 -0.28
N PHE A 28 8.02 -3.42 -1.54
CA PHE A 28 8.41 -2.08 -1.94
C PHE A 28 7.16 -1.29 -2.30
N ILE A 29 7.07 -0.10 -1.74
CA ILE A 29 6.05 0.87 -2.10
C ILE A 29 6.71 1.87 -3.04
N LYS A 30 6.18 1.99 -4.26
CA LYS A 30 6.71 2.90 -5.28
C LYS A 30 5.65 3.90 -5.73
N ALA A 31 6.05 5.17 -5.83
CA ALA A 31 5.28 6.24 -6.46
C ALA A 31 6.08 6.75 -7.67
N ASP A 32 5.45 6.85 -8.84
CA ASP A 32 6.12 7.24 -10.10
C ASP A 32 7.43 6.45 -10.38
N GLY A 33 7.45 5.17 -10.00
CA GLY A 33 8.62 4.30 -10.14
C GLY A 33 9.73 4.51 -9.11
N VAL A 34 9.63 5.52 -8.25
CA VAL A 34 10.58 5.81 -7.15
C VAL A 34 10.15 5.05 -5.89
N GLU A 35 11.09 4.36 -5.26
CA GLU A 35 10.86 3.72 -3.96
C GLU A 35 10.67 4.77 -2.87
N VAL A 36 9.50 4.76 -2.24
CA VAL A 36 9.15 5.70 -1.16
C VAL A 36 9.21 5.03 0.21
N CYS A 37 9.02 3.72 0.27
CA CYS A 37 9.03 2.96 1.52
C CYS A 37 9.29 1.47 1.26
N ARG A 38 9.85 0.79 2.27
CA ARG A 38 10.08 -0.65 2.30
C ARG A 38 9.49 -1.22 3.59
N GLY A 39 8.81 -2.36 3.46
CA GLY A 39 8.22 -3.08 4.59
C GLY A 39 8.44 -4.58 4.50
N ILE A 40 7.94 -5.29 5.50
CA ILE A 40 7.96 -6.74 5.59
C ILE A 40 6.52 -7.25 5.66
N GLY A 41 6.12 -7.98 4.62
CA GLY A 41 4.82 -8.58 4.45
C GLY A 41 3.79 -7.64 3.84
N VAL A 42 2.68 -8.23 3.37
CA VAL A 42 1.58 -7.51 2.72
C VAL A 42 0.89 -6.53 3.66
N GLU A 43 0.78 -6.85 4.95
CA GLU A 43 0.14 -5.98 5.95
C GLU A 43 0.84 -4.63 6.06
N GLU A 44 2.17 -4.63 6.22
CA GLU A 44 2.96 -3.40 6.24
C GLU A 44 2.89 -2.64 4.91
N GLY A 45 2.86 -3.37 3.79
CA GLY A 45 2.69 -2.77 2.46
C GLY A 45 1.36 -2.02 2.30
N ILE A 46 0.26 -2.61 2.77
CA ILE A 46 -1.07 -2.00 2.74
C ILE A 46 -1.11 -0.78 3.66
N LEU A 47 -0.56 -0.88 4.87
CA LEU A 47 -0.49 0.24 5.80
C LEU A 47 0.34 1.40 5.21
N ALA A 48 1.51 1.11 4.65
CA ALA A 48 2.36 2.12 4.04
C ALA A 48 1.67 2.81 2.83
N ALA A 49 0.99 2.04 1.98
CA ALA A 49 0.22 2.59 0.87
C ALA A 49 -0.96 3.45 1.36
N PHE A 50 -1.70 2.97 2.36
CA PHE A 50 -2.79 3.72 2.98
C PHE A 50 -2.28 5.04 3.58
N SER A 51 -1.20 4.99 4.36
CA SER A 51 -0.56 6.18 4.93
C SER A 51 -0.13 7.14 3.82
N ALA A 52 0.39 6.65 2.72
CA ALA A 52 0.80 7.51 1.62
C ALA A 52 -0.40 8.16 0.89
N TYR A 53 -1.50 7.43 0.70
CA TYR A 53 -2.75 8.02 0.17
C TYR A 53 -3.38 9.04 1.13
N TYR A 54 -3.36 8.76 2.43
CA TYR A 54 -4.05 9.60 3.42
C TYR A 54 -3.21 10.79 3.91
N VAL A 55 -1.95 10.56 4.33
CA VAL A 55 -1.07 11.57 4.92
C VAL A 55 -0.53 12.51 3.85
N PHE A 56 -0.09 11.98 2.71
CA PHE A 56 0.44 12.79 1.60
C PHE A 56 -0.61 13.20 0.58
N ASN A 57 -1.89 12.86 0.83
CA ASN A 57 -3.02 13.18 -0.04
C ASN A 57 -2.79 12.78 -1.52
N LEU A 58 -2.18 11.61 -1.72
CA LEU A 58 -1.90 11.10 -3.06
C LEU A 58 -3.19 10.62 -3.74
N ALA A 59 -3.23 10.77 -5.07
CA ALA A 59 -4.32 10.23 -5.86
C ALA A 59 -4.33 8.70 -5.73
N TYR A 60 -5.51 8.12 -5.51
CA TYR A 60 -5.71 6.67 -5.44
C TYR A 60 -6.69 6.22 -6.53
N PRO A 61 -6.64 4.94 -6.94
CA PRO A 61 -7.57 4.41 -7.92
C PRO A 61 -9.02 4.50 -7.43
N PRO A 62 -10.01 4.85 -8.29
CA PRO A 62 -11.41 5.00 -7.87
C PRO A 62 -11.99 3.76 -7.15
N TYR A 63 -11.57 2.56 -7.55
CA TYR A 63 -12.02 1.31 -6.95
C TYR A 63 -11.51 1.10 -5.51
N MET A 64 -10.44 1.77 -5.10
CA MET A 64 -9.91 1.69 -3.73
C MET A 64 -10.68 2.58 -2.74
N LYS A 65 -11.54 3.49 -3.20
CA LYS A 65 -12.25 4.46 -2.35
C LYS A 65 -12.93 3.80 -1.14
N ASN A 66 -13.68 2.73 -1.35
CA ASN A 66 -14.41 2.05 -0.29
C ASN A 66 -13.47 1.37 0.71
N THR A 67 -12.38 0.77 0.23
CA THR A 67 -11.35 0.16 1.08
C THR A 67 -10.65 1.20 1.95
N LEU A 68 -10.32 2.37 1.39
CA LEU A 68 -9.69 3.46 2.14
C LEU A 68 -10.64 4.04 3.20
N ILE A 69 -11.92 4.25 2.87
CA ILE A 69 -12.93 4.69 3.85
C ILE A 69 -13.07 3.67 5.00
N PHE A 70 -13.10 2.38 4.68
CA PHE A 70 -13.14 1.33 5.69
C PHE A 70 -11.92 1.38 6.62
N LEU A 71 -10.72 1.50 6.06
CA LEU A 71 -9.47 1.59 6.83
C LEU A 71 -9.41 2.87 7.68
N GLN A 72 -9.85 4.02 7.15
CA GLN A 72 -9.96 5.27 7.91
C GLN A 72 -10.89 5.10 9.12
N HIS A 73 -12.08 4.53 8.92
CA HIS A 73 -13.02 4.30 10.02
C HIS A 73 -12.47 3.30 11.05
N ALA A 74 -11.79 2.24 10.59
CA ALA A 74 -11.18 1.27 11.49
C ALA A 74 -10.10 1.90 12.37
N ILE A 75 -9.25 2.76 11.81
CA ILE A 75 -8.20 3.46 12.54
C ILE A 75 -8.79 4.52 13.48
N ALA A 76 -9.77 5.31 13.02
CA ALA A 76 -10.41 6.33 13.85
C ALA A 76 -11.02 5.74 15.13
N LYS A 77 -11.57 4.52 15.06
CA LYS A 77 -12.09 3.77 16.20
C LYS A 77 -11.02 3.23 17.16
N ILE A 78 -9.76 3.10 16.74
CA ILE A 78 -8.66 2.69 17.62
C ILE A 78 -8.21 3.87 18.50
N THR A 79 -8.45 5.10 18.04
CA THR A 79 -8.14 6.34 18.76
C THR A 79 -9.20 6.80 19.77
N GLU A 80 -10.34 6.10 19.87
CA GLU A 80 -11.35 6.25 20.94
C GLU A 80 -11.16 5.19 22.04
#